data_AF-A0A2G8KG07-F1
#
_entry.id   AF-A0A2G8KG07-F1
#
_cell.length_a   1.000
_cell.length_b   1.000
_cell.length_c   1.000
_cell.angle_alpha   90.00
_cell.angle_beta   90.00
_cell.angle_gamma   90.00
#
_symmetry.space_group_name_H-M   'P 1'
#
loop_
_entity.id
_entity.type
_entity.pdbx_description
1 polymer ?
#
loop_
_entity_poly.entity_id
_entity_poly.type
_entity_poly.pdbx_seq_one_letter_code
_entity_poly.pdbx_strand_id
1 'polypeptide(L)'
;MCFPIHQKIWEAKLQVLSSFPNDVQEGLNYGFFILPANNRAGKFLDDERSFKEYNIDTKAGLEFKFKKRVYRQMSIDFAQVRKNHSKSNLRSLLDAIKSKDASKVEKLLSDKLIDPNFVAESIGEVCCRPPIFYFRIW
;
A
#
# COMPACT_ATOMS: atom_id res chain seq x y z
N MET A 1 6.92 19.34 8.24
CA MET A 1 8.01 18.52 8.81
C MET A 1 9.13 18.46 7.79
N CYS A 2 10.39 18.52 8.21
CA CYS A 2 11.56 18.44 7.32
C CYS A 2 12.33 17.15 7.61
N PHE A 3 12.80 16.47 6.58
CA PHE A 3 13.52 15.20 6.70
C PHE A 3 14.93 15.34 6.12
N PRO A 4 15.99 14.87 6.81
CA PRO A 4 17.32 14.77 6.23
C PRO A 4 17.32 13.89 4.97
N ILE A 5 18.03 14.30 3.92
CA ILE A 5 18.04 13.56 2.65
C ILE A 5 18.58 12.13 2.77
N HIS A 6 19.41 11.87 3.78
CA HIS A 6 20.00 10.56 4.06
C HIS A 6 19.14 9.67 4.96
N GLN A 7 18.09 10.24 5.57
CA GLN A 7 17.17 9.50 6.41
C GLN A 7 16.44 8.45 5.57
N LYS A 8 16.19 7.28 6.17
CA LYS A 8 15.38 6.24 5.53
C LYS A 8 13.91 6.64 5.50
N ILE A 9 13.22 6.24 4.44
CA ILE A 9 11.79 6.54 4.26
C ILE A 9 10.96 5.95 5.41
N TRP A 10 11.27 4.74 5.88
CA TRP A 10 10.58 4.13 7.02
C TRP A 10 10.74 4.94 8.33
N GLU A 11 11.92 5.51 8.59
CA GLU A 11 12.18 6.32 9.78
C GLU A 11 11.36 7.62 9.75
N ALA A 12 11.35 8.30 8.60
CA ALA A 12 10.54 9.49 8.38
C ALA A 12 9.03 9.18 8.51
N LYS A 13 8.61 7.99 8.05
CA LYS A 13 7.23 7.53 8.18
C LYS A 13 6.84 7.34 9.64
N LEU A 14 7.71 6.73 10.44
CA LEU A 14 7.48 6.61 11.89
C LEU A 14 7.37 7.98 12.56
N GLN A 15 8.23 8.94 12.21
CA GLN A 15 8.18 10.31 12.75
C GLN A 15 6.86 11.02 12.42
N VAL A 16 6.37 10.86 11.19
CA VAL A 16 5.06 11.41 10.79
C VAL A 16 3.94 10.72 11.58
N LEU A 17 3.93 9.39 11.63
CA LEU A 17 2.91 8.63 12.35
C LEU A 17 2.88 8.97 13.84
N SER A 18 4.04 9.17 14.48
CA SER A 18 4.14 9.55 15.88
C SER A 18 3.78 11.02 16.16
N SER A 19 3.68 11.86 15.13
CA SER A 19 3.28 13.26 15.28
C SER A 19 1.78 13.46 15.40
N PHE A 20 0.98 12.42 15.11
CA PHE A 20 -0.46 12.45 15.29
C PHE A 20 -0.80 12.29 16.78
N PRO A 21 -1.83 13.01 17.28
CA PRO A 21 -2.22 12.95 18.69
C PRO A 21 -2.80 11.60 19.11
N ASN A 22 -3.30 10.81 18.16
CA ASN A 22 -3.81 9.47 18.36
C ASN A 22 -3.11 8.51 17.40
N ASP A 23 -3.03 7.23 17.79
CA ASP A 23 -2.51 6.18 16.92
C ASP A 23 -3.26 6.16 15.58
N VAL A 24 -2.48 6.24 14.50
CA VAL A 24 -3.01 6.18 13.15
C VAL A 24 -3.32 4.74 12.83
N GLN A 25 -4.63 4.43 12.77
CA GLN A 25 -5.15 3.17 12.25
C GLN A 25 -4.52 2.87 10.88
N GLU A 26 -4.03 1.65 10.71
CA GLU A 26 -3.41 1.21 9.46
C GLU A 26 -2.19 2.06 9.02
N GLY A 27 -1.42 2.63 9.95
CA GLY A 27 -0.27 3.50 9.65
C GLY A 27 0.74 2.90 8.65
N LEU A 28 0.84 1.59 8.58
CA LEU A 28 1.68 0.85 7.61
C LEU A 28 1.24 1.01 6.17
N ASN A 29 -0.06 1.23 5.95
CA ASN A 29 -0.66 1.45 4.63
C ASN A 29 -0.44 2.88 4.15
N TYR A 30 0.10 3.77 4.98
CA TYR A 30 0.55 5.08 4.54
C TYR A 30 1.96 5.04 3.97
N GLY A 31 2.27 5.99 3.10
CA GLY A 31 3.62 6.22 2.63
C GLY A 31 3.78 7.58 1.99
N PHE A 32 5.04 7.95 1.77
CA PHE A 32 5.38 9.16 1.04
C PHE A 32 5.14 8.95 -0.45
N PHE A 33 4.50 9.93 -1.09
CA PHE A 33 4.15 9.95 -2.49
C PHE A 33 4.72 11.21 -3.13
N ILE A 34 5.56 11.04 -4.15
CA ILE A 34 6.01 12.14 -4.99
C ILE A 34 4.88 12.49 -5.96
N LEU A 35 4.49 13.76 -6.00
CA LEU A 35 3.51 14.25 -6.96
C LEU A 35 4.05 14.13 -8.41
N PRO A 36 3.16 13.91 -9.40
CA PRO A 36 3.55 13.96 -10.79
C PRO A 36 4.20 15.32 -11.13
N ALA A 37 5.37 15.31 -11.77
CA ALA A 37 6.10 16.51 -12.16
C ALA A 37 7.02 16.23 -13.36
N ASN A 38 7.24 17.23 -14.22
CA ASN A 38 8.18 17.14 -15.35
C ASN A 38 7.97 15.89 -16.22
N ASN A 39 6.72 15.60 -16.61
CA ASN A 39 6.31 14.41 -17.37
C ASN A 39 6.62 13.05 -16.69
N ARG A 40 6.94 13.05 -15.39
CA ARG A 40 7.06 11.82 -14.59
C ARG A 40 5.76 11.58 -13.83
N ALA A 41 5.26 10.35 -13.91
CA ALA A 41 4.13 9.92 -13.08
C ALA A 41 4.50 9.98 -11.59
N GLY A 42 3.50 10.29 -10.76
CA GLY A 42 3.67 10.25 -9.31
C GLY A 42 3.89 8.82 -8.83
N LYS A 43 4.63 8.66 -7.74
CA LYS A 43 4.97 7.34 -7.20
C LYS A 43 5.15 7.36 -5.69
N PHE A 44 4.84 6.22 -5.06
CA PHE A 44 5.21 5.99 -3.68
C PHE A 44 6.71 5.72 -3.54
N LEU A 45 7.27 6.18 -2.44
CA LEU A 45 8.63 5.87 -2.04
C LEU A 45 8.70 4.48 -1.40
N ASP A 46 9.77 3.77 -1.71
CA ASP A 46 10.19 2.53 -1.06
C ASP A 46 10.71 2.82 0.35
N ASP A 47 10.13 2.14 1.34
CA ASP A 47 10.41 2.31 2.77
C ASP A 47 11.90 2.04 3.11
N GLU A 48 12.58 1.15 2.37
CA GLU A 48 14.00 0.78 2.60
C GLU A 48 15.02 1.76 2.01
N ARG A 49 14.59 2.68 1.14
CA ARG A 49 15.46 3.67 0.51
C ARG A 49 15.54 4.94 1.35
N SER A 50 16.44 5.84 0.98
CA SER A 50 16.56 7.20 1.53
C SER A 50 15.98 8.24 0.57
N PHE A 51 15.67 9.45 1.06
CA PHE A 51 15.16 10.53 0.19
C PHE A 51 16.15 10.92 -0.93
N LYS A 52 17.47 10.87 -0.66
CA LYS A 52 18.55 11.17 -1.61
C LYS A 52 18.47 10.29 -2.85
N GLU A 53 18.08 9.05 -2.69
CA GLU A 53 18.00 8.07 -3.78
C GLU A 53 16.88 8.35 -4.80
N TYR A 54 16.00 9.29 -4.49
CA TYR A 54 14.90 9.69 -5.36
C TYR A 54 15.16 10.98 -6.15
N ASN A 55 16.29 11.68 -5.90
CA ASN A 55 16.62 12.97 -6.50
C ASN A 55 15.40 13.91 -6.51
N ILE A 56 14.68 13.98 -5.38
CA ILE A 56 13.46 14.77 -5.24
C ILE A 56 13.87 16.23 -5.38
N ASP A 57 13.38 16.89 -6.43
CA ASP A 57 13.54 18.34 -6.54
C ASP A 57 12.92 18.97 -5.29
N THR A 58 13.62 19.89 -4.64
CA THR A 58 13.08 20.66 -3.50
C THR A 58 11.73 21.31 -3.79
N LYS A 59 11.36 21.51 -5.07
CA LYS A 59 10.05 21.99 -5.51
C LYS A 59 9.01 20.90 -5.80
N ALA A 60 9.42 19.64 -5.91
CA ALA A 60 8.50 18.52 -6.12
C ALA A 60 7.70 18.29 -4.83
N GLY A 61 6.38 18.45 -4.91
CA GLY A 61 5.52 18.21 -3.76
C GLY A 61 5.60 16.75 -3.30
N LEU A 62 5.80 16.56 -2.01
CA LEU A 62 5.80 15.27 -1.33
C LEU A 62 4.57 15.19 -0.42
N GLU A 63 3.77 14.15 -0.57
CA GLU A 63 2.59 13.92 0.24
C GLU A 63 2.76 12.67 1.10
N PHE A 64 2.22 12.68 2.32
CA PHE A 64 2.06 11.45 3.11
C PHE A 64 0.62 10.97 2.96
N LYS A 65 0.40 9.85 2.29
CA LYS A 65 -0.96 9.40 1.92
C LYS A 65 -1.14 7.88 2.02
N PHE A 66 -2.40 7.46 2.13
CA PHE A 66 -2.80 6.05 2.16
C PHE A 66 -2.56 5.38 0.80
N LYS A 67 -1.89 4.22 0.79
CA LYS A 67 -1.65 3.36 -0.37
C LYS A 67 -2.93 2.59 -0.68
N LYS A 68 -3.61 2.97 -1.78
CA LYS A 68 -4.74 2.22 -2.33
C LYS A 68 -4.28 1.44 -3.56
N ARG A 69 -4.90 0.29 -3.83
CA ARG A 69 -4.71 -0.41 -5.10
C ARG A 69 -5.03 0.53 -6.28
N VAL A 70 -4.07 0.65 -7.20
CA VAL A 70 -4.28 1.31 -8.49
C VAL A 70 -4.78 0.25 -9.47
N TYR A 71 -5.93 0.50 -10.08
CA TYR A 71 -6.46 -0.41 -11.07
C TYR A 71 -6.13 0.08 -12.49
N ARG A 72 -5.63 -0.81 -13.35
CA ARG A 72 -5.15 -0.47 -14.70
C ARG A 72 -6.24 -0.44 -15.78
N GLN A 73 -7.42 -0.99 -15.53
CA GLN A 73 -8.51 -1.09 -16.52
C GLN A 73 -9.43 0.15 -16.47
N MET A 74 -9.80 0.68 -17.63
CA MET A 74 -10.56 1.95 -17.76
C MET A 74 -12.05 1.84 -17.38
N SER A 75 -12.61 0.63 -17.22
CA SER A 75 -14.04 0.41 -16.97
C SER A 75 -14.27 -0.42 -15.71
N ILE A 76 -13.90 0.11 -14.55
CA ILE A 76 -14.07 -0.60 -13.27
C ILE A 76 -15.31 -0.09 -12.56
N ASP A 77 -16.23 -1.01 -12.30
CA ASP A 77 -17.36 -0.74 -11.42
C ASP A 77 -16.90 -0.76 -9.96
N PHE A 78 -16.60 0.41 -9.43
CA PHE A 78 -16.20 0.59 -8.03
C PHE A 78 -17.28 0.15 -7.03
N ALA A 79 -18.56 0.11 -7.40
CA ALA A 79 -19.60 -0.42 -6.52
C ALA A 79 -19.47 -1.94 -6.39
N GLN A 80 -19.22 -2.63 -7.50
CA GLN A 80 -18.95 -4.07 -7.49
C GLN A 80 -17.64 -4.40 -6.77
N VAL A 81 -16.59 -3.60 -6.95
CA VAL A 81 -15.32 -3.76 -6.20
C VAL A 81 -15.55 -3.67 -4.70
N ARG A 82 -16.28 -2.65 -4.22
CA ARG A 82 -16.61 -2.52 -2.79
C ARG A 82 -17.42 -3.70 -2.28
N LYS A 83 -18.39 -4.19 -3.06
CA LYS A 83 -19.19 -5.38 -2.71
C LYS A 83 -18.34 -6.66 -2.65
N ASN A 84 -17.39 -6.80 -3.58
CA ASN A 84 -16.46 -7.93 -3.61
C ASN A 84 -15.45 -7.87 -2.46
N HIS A 85 -15.11 -6.68 -1.97
CA HIS A 85 -14.24 -6.48 -0.81
C HIS A 85 -14.98 -6.76 0.52
N SER A 86 -15.61 -7.93 0.61
CA SER A 86 -16.35 -8.40 1.78
C SER A 86 -15.49 -9.28 2.68
N LYS A 87 -15.85 -9.35 3.96
CA LYS A 87 -15.16 -10.17 4.98
C LYS A 87 -14.99 -11.65 4.57
N SER A 88 -15.98 -12.22 3.88
CA SER A 88 -15.93 -13.61 3.40
C SER A 88 -14.89 -13.81 2.29
N ASN A 89 -14.81 -12.86 1.36
CA ASN A 89 -13.84 -12.93 0.26
C ASN A 89 -12.41 -12.66 0.75
N LEU A 90 -12.23 -11.74 1.71
CA LEU A 90 -10.94 -11.51 2.36
C LEU A 90 -10.43 -12.76 3.10
N ARG A 91 -11.32 -13.46 3.82
CA ARG A 91 -11.00 -14.77 4.42
C ARG A 91 -10.62 -15.80 3.36
N SER A 92 -11.41 -15.90 2.30
CA SER A 92 -11.13 -16.83 1.20
C SER A 92 -9.78 -16.57 0.53
N LEU A 93 -9.35 -15.30 0.46
CA LEU A 93 -8.03 -14.92 -0.03
C LEU A 93 -6.92 -15.37 0.93
N LEU A 94 -7.09 -15.15 2.24
CA LEU A 94 -6.11 -15.63 3.23
C LEU A 94 -5.99 -17.15 3.22
N ASP A 95 -7.10 -17.87 3.14
CA ASP A 95 -7.10 -19.33 3.08
C ASP A 95 -6.36 -19.82 1.83
N ALA A 96 -6.58 -19.17 0.68
CA ALA A 96 -5.88 -19.49 -0.56
C ALA A 96 -4.37 -19.21 -0.46
N ILE A 97 -3.96 -18.10 0.18
CA ILE A 97 -2.55 -17.79 0.42
C ILE A 97 -1.93 -18.84 1.35
N LYS A 98 -2.59 -19.19 2.45
CA LYS A 98 -2.13 -20.20 3.42
C LYS A 98 -1.98 -21.58 2.79
N SER A 99 -2.92 -21.97 1.92
CA SER A 99 -2.87 -23.24 1.19
C SER A 99 -1.95 -23.19 -0.04
N LYS A 100 -1.29 -22.05 -0.31
CA LYS A 100 -0.45 -21.82 -1.50
C LYS A 100 -1.18 -22.07 -2.83
N ASP A 101 -2.49 -21.84 -2.87
CA ASP A 101 -3.31 -21.98 -4.08
C ASP A 101 -3.22 -20.71 -4.93
N ALA A 102 -2.18 -20.63 -5.75
CA ALA A 102 -1.90 -19.47 -6.60
C ALA A 102 -3.04 -19.15 -7.58
N SER A 103 -3.72 -20.17 -8.10
CA SER A 103 -4.83 -20.00 -9.06
C SER A 103 -6.01 -19.29 -8.41
N LYS A 104 -6.37 -19.70 -7.19
CA LYS A 104 -7.43 -19.04 -6.42
C LYS A 104 -7.05 -17.64 -5.96
N VAL A 105 -5.79 -17.41 -5.59
CA VAL A 105 -5.27 -16.07 -5.28
C VAL A 105 -5.39 -15.16 -6.50
N GLU A 106 -4.95 -15.61 -7.67
CA GLU A 106 -5.03 -14.84 -8.91
C GLU A 106 -6.47 -14.49 -9.26
N LYS A 107 -7.39 -15.46 -9.17
CA LYS A 107 -8.82 -15.23 -9.42
C LYS A 107 -9.42 -14.17 -8.51
N LEU A 108 -9.08 -14.21 -7.22
CA LEU A 108 -9.56 -13.24 -6.23
C LEU A 108 -8.96 -11.84 -6.47
N LEU A 109 -7.71 -11.75 -6.91
CA LEU A 109 -7.05 -10.48 -7.17
C LEU A 109 -7.44 -9.87 -8.52
N SER A 110 -7.60 -10.68 -9.57
CA SER A 110 -7.82 -10.24 -10.94
C SER A 110 -9.32 -10.11 -11.27
N ASP A 111 -10.14 -11.12 -10.95
CA ASP A 111 -11.56 -11.12 -11.32
C ASP A 111 -12.41 -10.36 -10.31
N LYS A 112 -12.12 -10.55 -9.00
CA LYS A 112 -12.87 -9.90 -7.92
C LYS A 112 -12.29 -8.53 -7.55
N LEU A 113 -11.12 -8.18 -8.07
CA LEU A 113 -10.44 -6.89 -7.85
C LEU A 113 -10.25 -6.56 -6.36
N ILE A 114 -10.08 -7.59 -5.52
CA ILE A 114 -9.88 -7.44 -4.08
C ILE A 114 -8.54 -6.74 -3.83
N ASP A 115 -8.56 -5.66 -3.06
CA ASP A 115 -7.31 -5.03 -2.61
C ASP A 115 -6.61 -5.96 -1.60
N PRO A 116 -5.41 -6.47 -1.89
CA PRO A 116 -4.65 -7.28 -0.93
C PRO A 116 -4.12 -6.44 0.25
N ASN A 117 -4.17 -5.11 0.17
CA ASN A 117 -3.75 -4.21 1.23
C ASN A 117 -4.86 -4.02 2.28
N PHE A 118 -5.21 -5.09 3.01
CA PHE A 118 -6.22 -5.07 4.08
C PHE A 118 -5.65 -5.62 5.39
N VAL A 119 -6.20 -5.16 6.52
CA VAL A 119 -5.83 -5.66 7.84
C VAL A 119 -6.70 -6.86 8.22
N ALA A 120 -6.04 -7.97 8.57
CA ALA A 120 -6.69 -9.22 8.95
C ALA A 120 -7.31 -9.20 10.37
N GLU A 121 -7.19 -8.10 11.13
CA GLU A 121 -7.78 -7.93 12.47
C GLU A 121 -9.31 -8.17 12.48
N SER A 122 -9.99 -7.95 11.35
CA SER A 122 -11.41 -8.30 11.24
C SER A 122 -11.68 -9.81 11.38
N ILE A 123 -10.66 -10.67 11.37
CA ILE A 123 -10.73 -12.13 11.26
C ILE A 123 -10.12 -12.84 12.50
N GLY A 124 -9.40 -12.12 13.38
CA GLY A 124 -8.88 -12.66 14.64
C GLY A 124 -7.50 -13.34 14.55
N GLU A 125 -6.77 -13.20 13.44
CA GLU A 125 -5.42 -13.75 13.27
C GLU A 125 -4.45 -12.71 12.70
N VAL A 126 -3.26 -12.61 13.30
CA VAL A 126 -2.11 -11.86 12.78
C VAL A 126 -1.27 -12.83 11.96
N CYS A 127 -1.51 -12.91 10.65
CA CYS A 127 -0.64 -13.67 9.76
C CYS A 127 0.63 -12.88 9.46
N CYS A 128 1.79 -13.52 9.62
CA CYS A 128 3.11 -13.00 9.33
C CYS A 128 3.13 -12.27 7.98
N ARG A 129 3.59 -11.01 8.00
CA ARG A 129 3.93 -10.28 6.77
C ARG A 129 4.96 -11.12 6.02
N PRO A 130 4.71 -11.52 4.77
CA PRO A 130 5.77 -12.06 3.94
C PRO A 130 6.92 -11.05 3.94
N PRO A 131 8.18 -11.51 4.02
CA PRO A 131 9.31 -10.63 3.85
C PRO A 131 9.17 -9.98 2.48
N ILE A 132 8.98 -8.66 2.48
CA ILE A 132 9.28 -7.75 1.38
C ILE A 132 9.11 -8.40 0.00
N PHE A 133 7.87 -8.69 -0.36
CA PHE A 133 7.50 -8.66 -1.76
C PHE A 133 6.35 -7.69 -1.84
N TYR A 134 6.71 -6.43 -2.15
CA TYR A 134 5.86 -5.61 -2.99
C TYR A 134 5.23 -6.56 -4.00
N PHE A 135 3.93 -6.80 -3.92
CA PHE A 135 3.20 -7.30 -5.08
C PHE A 135 3.53 -6.27 -6.16
N ARG A 136 4.49 -6.64 -7.00
CA ARG A 136 5.00 -5.86 -8.11
C ARG A 136 3.94 -5.94 -9.18
N ILE A 137 2.79 -5.35 -8.88
CA ILE A 137 1.84 -4.85 -9.86
C ILE A 137 2.10 -3.34 -9.89
N TRP A 138 3.34 -3.00 -10.26
CA TRP A 138 3.66 -1.68 -10.81
C TRP A 138 3.34 -1.72 -12.27
#